data_AF-A0A942H3U1-F1
#
_entry.id   AF-A0A942H3U1-F1
#
_cell.length_a   1.000
_cell.length_b   1.000
_cell.length_c   1.000
_cell.angle_alpha   90.00
_cell.angle_beta   90.00
_cell.angle_gamma   90.00
#
_symmetry.space_group_name_H-M   'P 1'
#
loop_
_entity.id
_entity.type
_entity.pdbx_description
1 polymer ?
#
loop_
_entity_poly.entity_id
_entity_poly.type
_entity_poly.pdbx_seq_one_letter_code
_entity_poly.pdbx_strand_id
1 'polypeptide(L)'
;MNSNVTRKALVEVLLPQQVPDAEVLSKAGLKCFGLLTDTPIRLPNVIAYSQEHGALFFIDDGAMGATRLAELKAWSDAVDCRRVFVSVFHSRKAYAKRMDVQAANTFAWFMEEPKHTMFISGSPEASAEFLGARFAVG
;
A
#
# COMPACT_ATOMS: atom_id res chain seq x y z
N MET A 1 -5.19 12.72 -16.25
CA MET A 1 -3.74 13.02 -16.16
C MET A 1 -3.11 12.02 -15.22
N ASN A 2 -2.28 11.15 -15.80
CA ASN A 2 -1.71 9.97 -15.18
C ASN A 2 -0.70 10.39 -14.11
N SER A 3 -0.76 9.77 -12.94
CA SER A 3 0.39 9.73 -12.06
C SER A 3 1.51 9.05 -12.86
N ASN A 4 2.68 9.68 -12.94
CA ASN A 4 3.83 9.19 -13.70
C ASN A 4 4.85 8.57 -12.73
N VAL A 5 4.37 7.85 -11.70
CA VAL A 5 5.28 7.16 -10.79
C VAL A 5 5.67 5.85 -11.45
N THR A 6 6.89 5.83 -12.00
CA THR A 6 7.39 4.61 -12.61
C THR A 6 7.58 3.54 -11.54
N ARG A 7 7.30 2.28 -11.90
CA ARG A 7 7.60 1.12 -11.02
C ARG A 7 9.04 1.14 -10.52
N LYS A 8 9.98 1.56 -11.38
CA LYS A 8 11.40 1.71 -11.03
C LYS A 8 11.59 2.70 -9.87
N ALA A 9 11.05 3.91 -9.98
CA ALA A 9 11.18 4.91 -8.92
C ALA A 9 10.48 4.48 -7.61
N LEU A 10 9.35 3.79 -7.72
CA LEU A 10 8.65 3.24 -6.56
C LEU A 10 9.52 2.21 -5.82
N VAL A 11 10.14 1.28 -6.53
CA VAL A 11 10.96 0.20 -5.94
C VAL A 11 12.32 0.70 -5.47
N GLU A 12 13.01 1.53 -6.25
CA GLU A 12 14.41 1.91 -5.97
C GLU A 12 14.52 3.12 -5.05
N VAL A 13 13.51 3.99 -5.01
CA VAL A 13 13.58 5.25 -4.26
C VAL A 13 12.58 5.27 -3.11
N LEU A 14 11.30 5.01 -3.38
CA LEU A 14 10.25 5.22 -2.38
C LEU A 14 10.16 4.08 -1.36
N LEU A 15 10.07 2.84 -1.84
CA LEU A 15 9.89 1.67 -0.98
C LEU A 15 11.00 1.56 0.09
N PRO A 16 12.30 1.71 -0.21
CA PRO A 16 13.35 1.58 0.80
C PRO A 16 13.35 2.71 1.84
N GLN A 17 12.73 3.86 1.54
CA GLN A 17 12.59 4.97 2.50
C GLN A 17 11.38 4.79 3.42
N GLN A 18 10.36 4.05 2.98
CA GLN A 18 9.14 3.80 3.76
C GLN A 18 9.26 2.51 4.56
N VAL A 19 9.82 1.46 3.95
CA VAL A 19 9.93 0.11 4.50
C VAL A 19 11.28 -0.50 4.05
N PRO A 20 12.38 -0.24 4.78
CA PRO A 20 13.73 -0.59 4.35
C PRO A 20 13.98 -2.09 4.15
N ASP A 21 13.28 -2.95 4.90
CA ASP A 21 13.41 -4.40 4.82
C ASP A 21 12.49 -5.04 3.77
N ALA A 22 11.65 -4.25 3.08
CA ALA A 22 10.65 -4.80 2.20
C ALA A 22 11.24 -5.42 0.94
N GLU A 23 10.93 -6.69 0.70
CA GLU A 23 11.29 -7.42 -0.50
C GLU A 23 10.14 -7.40 -1.52
N VAL A 24 10.43 -6.95 -2.75
CA VAL A 24 9.44 -6.97 -3.84
C VAL A 24 9.21 -8.39 -4.30
N LEU A 25 7.95 -8.83 -4.27
CA LEU A 25 7.59 -10.20 -4.62
C LEU A 25 7.50 -10.40 -6.13
N SER A 26 8.05 -11.53 -6.58
CA SER A 26 7.79 -12.09 -7.90
C SER A 26 6.45 -12.83 -7.92
N LYS A 27 5.96 -13.22 -9.11
CA LYS A 27 4.77 -14.09 -9.23
C LYS A 27 4.91 -15.40 -8.45
N ALA A 28 6.12 -15.96 -8.36
CA ALA A 28 6.38 -17.15 -7.56
C ALA A 28 6.27 -16.85 -6.06
N GLY A 29 6.81 -15.70 -5.62
CA GLY A 29 6.71 -15.25 -4.23
C GLY A 29 5.27 -15.05 -3.77
N LEU A 30 4.37 -14.56 -4.64
CA LEU A 30 2.94 -14.42 -4.33
C LEU A 30 2.29 -15.74 -3.90
N LYS A 31 2.68 -16.86 -4.51
CA LYS A 31 2.12 -18.18 -4.17
C LYS A 31 2.44 -18.60 -2.73
N CYS A 32 3.57 -18.16 -2.18
CA CYS A 32 3.93 -18.41 -0.78
C CYS A 32 2.97 -17.74 0.21
N PHE A 33 2.24 -16.70 -0.22
CA PHE A 33 1.21 -16.01 0.55
C PHE A 33 -0.22 -16.46 0.18
N GLY A 34 -0.38 -17.55 -0.58
CA GLY A 34 -1.69 -18.02 -1.03
C GLY A 34 -2.34 -17.16 -2.12
N LEU A 35 -1.60 -16.20 -2.71
CA LEU A 35 -2.14 -15.31 -3.74
C LEU A 35 -2.09 -15.95 -5.13
N LEU A 36 -3.26 -16.25 -5.68
CA LEU A 36 -3.40 -16.83 -7.02
C LEU A 36 -3.29 -15.76 -8.11
N THR A 37 -2.34 -15.93 -9.03
CA THR A 37 -2.10 -15.01 -10.14
C THR A 37 -3.07 -15.15 -11.31
N ASP A 38 -3.84 -16.24 -11.34
CA ASP A 38 -4.71 -16.59 -12.47
C ASP A 38 -6.13 -16.02 -12.32
N THR A 39 -6.33 -15.20 -11.28
CA THR A 39 -7.56 -14.46 -11.01
C THR A 39 -7.67 -13.26 -11.97
N PRO A 40 -8.86 -12.93 -12.53
CA PRO A 40 -9.06 -11.78 -13.41
C PRO A 40 -9.06 -10.44 -12.64
N ILE A 41 -8.01 -10.18 -11.87
CA ILE A 41 -7.80 -8.93 -11.15
C ILE A 41 -6.59 -8.20 -11.72
N ARG A 42 -6.68 -6.86 -11.80
CA ARG A 42 -5.48 -6.04 -12.06
C ARG A 42 -4.55 -6.16 -10.86
N LEU A 43 -3.33 -6.67 -11.05
CA LEU A 43 -2.34 -6.68 -9.97
C LEU A 43 -1.93 -5.24 -9.57
N PRO A 44 -1.62 -5.00 -8.28
CA PRO A 44 -0.97 -3.76 -7.85
C PRO A 44 0.32 -3.50 -8.64
N ASN A 45 0.73 -2.23 -8.73
CA ASN A 45 1.99 -1.85 -9.38
C ASN A 45 3.20 -2.55 -8.72
N VAL A 46 3.17 -2.66 -7.39
CA VAL A 46 4.16 -3.38 -6.59
C VAL A 46 3.48 -4.13 -5.46
N ILE A 47 3.94 -5.35 -5.21
CA ILE A 47 3.64 -6.09 -3.99
C ILE A 47 4.97 -6.35 -3.30
N ALA A 48 5.08 -6.00 -2.03
CA ALA A 48 6.30 -6.19 -1.24
C ALA A 48 5.98 -6.76 0.13
N TYR A 49 6.87 -7.58 0.68
CA TYR A 49 6.74 -8.15 2.00
C TYR A 49 7.83 -7.62 2.92
N SER A 50 7.44 -7.18 4.11
CA SER A 50 8.36 -6.83 5.21
C SER A 50 8.27 -7.92 6.26
N GLN A 51 9.41 -8.54 6.54
CA GLN A 51 9.52 -9.54 7.59
C GLN A 51 9.47 -8.86 8.96
N GLU A 52 10.11 -7.70 9.12
CA GLU A 52 10.14 -6.94 10.36
C GLU A 52 8.74 -6.52 10.80
N HIS A 53 7.89 -6.12 9.85
CA HIS A 53 6.51 -5.72 10.13
C HIS A 53 5.48 -6.85 10.00
N GLY A 54 5.90 -8.05 9.59
CA GLY A 54 4.99 -9.17 9.31
C GLY A 54 3.86 -8.79 8.36
N ALA A 55 4.17 -7.99 7.33
CA ALA A 55 3.17 -7.29 6.54
C ALA A 55 3.43 -7.36 5.03
N LEU A 56 2.34 -7.56 4.28
CA LEU A 56 2.30 -7.52 2.82
C LEU A 56 1.72 -6.20 2.34
N PHE A 57 2.52 -5.45 1.58
CA PHE A 57 2.20 -4.14 1.03
C PHE A 57 1.68 -4.28 -0.40
N PHE A 58 0.46 -3.82 -0.65
CA PHE A 58 -0.17 -3.73 -1.96
C PHE A 58 -0.14 -2.26 -2.40
N ILE A 59 0.75 -1.95 -3.34
CA ILE A 59 1.11 -0.58 -3.69
C ILE A 59 0.61 -0.27 -5.11
N ASP A 60 -0.31 0.67 -5.23
CA ASP A 60 -0.85 1.17 -6.50
C ASP A 60 -0.41 2.62 -6.74
N ASP A 61 -0.12 2.96 -8.00
CA ASP A 61 0.11 4.34 -8.44
C ASP A 61 -1.22 5.08 -8.59
N GLY A 62 -1.39 6.17 -7.85
CA GLY A 62 -2.61 6.95 -7.76
C GLY A 62 -3.58 6.49 -6.66
N ALA A 63 -4.74 7.14 -6.63
CA ALA A 63 -5.71 6.94 -5.57
C ALA A 63 -6.38 5.56 -5.67
N MET A 64 -6.38 4.85 -4.54
CA MET A 64 -7.06 3.57 -4.38
C MET A 64 -8.46 3.86 -3.86
N GLY A 65 -9.46 3.76 -4.74
CA GLY A 65 -10.86 3.94 -4.34
C GLY A 65 -11.46 2.72 -3.63
N ALA A 66 -12.67 2.90 -3.09
CA ALA A 66 -13.35 1.88 -2.30
C ALA A 66 -13.54 0.56 -3.06
N THR A 67 -13.93 0.62 -4.34
CA THR A 67 -14.06 -0.57 -5.20
C THR A 67 -12.73 -1.29 -5.35
N ARG A 68 -11.65 -0.56 -5.64
CA ARG A 68 -10.31 -1.12 -5.80
C ARG A 68 -9.78 -1.75 -4.52
N LEU A 69 -10.01 -1.09 -3.38
CA LEU A 69 -9.65 -1.62 -2.07
C LEU A 69 -10.43 -2.92 -1.76
N ALA A 70 -11.73 -2.96 -2.05
CA ALA A 70 -12.57 -4.14 -1.85
C ALA A 70 -12.10 -5.32 -2.72
N GLU A 71 -11.79 -5.07 -4.00
CA GLU A 71 -11.21 -6.09 -4.89
C GLU A 71 -9.92 -6.68 -4.33
N LEU A 72 -8.98 -5.83 -3.89
CA LEU A 72 -7.71 -6.28 -3.35
C LEU A 72 -7.88 -7.03 -2.02
N LYS A 73 -8.80 -6.60 -1.16
CA LYS A 73 -9.13 -7.31 0.09
C LYS A 73 -9.70 -8.70 -0.17
N ALA A 74 -10.64 -8.82 -1.11
CA ALA A 74 -11.22 -10.10 -1.49
C ALA A 74 -10.18 -11.03 -2.12
N TRP A 75 -9.34 -10.51 -3.02
CA TRP A 75 -8.26 -11.29 -3.64
C TRP A 75 -7.20 -11.76 -2.64
N SER A 76 -6.94 -10.97 -1.60
CA SER A 76 -5.95 -11.27 -0.57
C SER A 76 -6.53 -11.86 0.71
N ASP A 77 -7.75 -12.40 0.68
CA ASP A 77 -8.43 -12.87 1.88
C ASP A 77 -7.73 -14.04 2.56
N ALA A 78 -7.07 -14.90 1.77
CA ALA A 78 -6.29 -16.04 2.24
C ALA A 78 -4.90 -15.67 2.79
N VAL A 79 -4.53 -14.39 2.82
CA VAL A 79 -3.22 -13.95 3.35
C VAL A 79 -3.30 -13.87 4.88
N ASP A 80 -2.50 -14.71 5.54
CA ASP A 80 -2.46 -14.81 7.00
C ASP A 80 -1.71 -13.66 7.71
N CYS A 81 -0.87 -12.93 6.98
CA CYS A 81 -0.12 -11.79 7.52
C CYS A 81 -0.87 -10.46 7.37
N ARG A 82 -0.35 -9.40 8.01
CA ARG A 82 -0.98 -8.08 7.94
C ARG A 82 -0.99 -7.59 6.49
N ARG A 83 -2.11 -7.06 6.03
CA ARG A 83 -2.25 -6.46 4.69
C ARG A 83 -2.24 -4.95 4.77
N VAL A 84 -1.38 -4.31 4.00
CA VAL A 84 -1.22 -2.85 3.96
C VAL A 84 -1.49 -2.35 2.55
N PHE A 85 -2.46 -1.46 2.40
CA PHE A 85 -2.87 -0.93 1.10
C PHE A 85 -2.35 0.50 0.93
N VAL A 86 -1.59 0.75 -0.13
CA VAL A 86 -0.85 1.98 -0.33
C VAL A 86 -1.19 2.59 -1.68
N SER A 87 -1.56 3.88 -1.66
CA SER A 87 -1.64 4.75 -2.82
C SER A 87 -0.39 5.61 -2.90
N VAL A 88 0.27 5.60 -4.06
CA VAL A 88 1.45 6.45 -4.29
C VAL A 88 1.06 7.64 -5.14
N PHE A 89 1.49 8.82 -4.72
CA PHE A 89 1.32 10.05 -5.48
C PHE A 89 2.67 10.69 -5.75
N HIS A 90 2.78 11.45 -6.84
CA HIS A 90 3.99 12.23 -7.08
C HIS A 90 4.23 13.27 -5.96
N SER A 91 3.16 13.95 -5.54
CA SER A 91 3.20 15.02 -4.53
C SER A 91 1.89 15.13 -3.75
N ARG A 92 1.89 15.86 -2.63
CA ARG A 92 0.67 16.20 -1.88
C ARG A 92 -0.35 16.95 -2.73
N LYS A 93 0.12 17.81 -3.66
CA LYS A 93 -0.74 18.52 -4.62
C LYS A 93 -1.44 17.55 -5.58
N ALA A 94 -0.76 16.48 -5.98
CA ALA A 94 -1.39 15.43 -6.80
C ALA A 94 -2.43 14.65 -5.99
N TYR A 95 -2.15 14.33 -4.73
CA TYR A 95 -3.10 13.70 -3.82
C TYR A 95 -4.35 14.57 -3.55
N ALA A 96 -4.18 15.86 -3.28
CA ALA A 96 -5.30 16.76 -2.99
C ALA A 96 -6.35 16.80 -4.12
N LYS A 97 -5.95 16.57 -5.37
CA LYS A 97 -6.86 16.48 -6.53
C LYS A 97 -7.67 15.19 -6.61
N ARG A 98 -7.35 14.20 -5.77
CA ARG A 98 -7.87 12.83 -5.79
C ARG A 98 -8.28 12.34 -4.40
N MET A 99 -8.25 13.20 -3.38
CA MET A 99 -8.49 12.79 -2.00
C MET A 99 -9.95 12.36 -1.76
N ASP A 100 -10.88 12.88 -2.59
CA ASP A 100 -12.30 12.54 -2.62
C ASP A 100 -12.56 11.08 -3.02
N VAL A 101 -11.68 10.52 -3.86
CA VAL A 101 -11.78 9.11 -4.28
C VAL A 101 -10.93 8.18 -3.43
N GLN A 102 -10.05 8.69 -2.56
CA GLN A 102 -9.16 7.84 -1.75
C GLN A 102 -9.97 7.07 -0.70
N ALA A 103 -9.84 5.75 -0.69
CA ALA A 103 -10.49 4.91 0.30
C ALA A 103 -9.90 5.13 1.70
N ALA A 104 -10.77 5.09 2.71
CA ALA A 104 -10.36 4.99 4.09
C ALA A 104 -9.58 3.70 4.39
N ASN A 105 -8.84 3.72 5.49
CA ASN A 105 -7.97 2.66 6.00
C ASN A 105 -6.88 2.26 4.99
N THR A 106 -6.31 3.26 4.33
CA THR A 106 -5.21 3.12 3.37
C THR A 106 -4.10 4.11 3.70
N PHE A 107 -2.90 3.85 3.17
CA PHE A 107 -1.76 4.75 3.26
C PHE A 107 -1.62 5.55 1.96
N ALA A 108 -1.16 6.79 2.09
CA ALA A 108 -0.70 7.61 0.98
C ALA A 108 0.79 7.92 1.14
N TRP A 109 1.57 7.54 0.13
CA TRP A 109 3.01 7.83 0.03
C TRP A 109 3.28 8.86 -1.07
N PHE A 110 4.36 9.61 -0.93
CA PHE A 110 4.68 10.74 -1.81
C PHE A 110 6.11 10.63 -2.36
N MET A 111 6.27 10.72 -3.67
CA MET A 111 7.60 10.68 -4.29
C MET A 111 8.48 11.88 -3.91
N GLU A 112 7.90 13.08 -3.84
CA GLU A 112 8.61 14.30 -3.43
C GLU A 112 8.99 14.31 -1.94
N GLU A 113 8.29 13.53 -1.12
CA GLU A 113 8.48 13.45 0.33
C GLU A 113 8.58 11.98 0.79
N PRO A 114 9.62 11.24 0.37
CA PRO A 114 9.64 9.77 0.44
C PRO A 114 9.76 9.20 1.86
N LYS A 115 10.00 10.05 2.87
CA LYS A 115 10.01 9.67 4.29
C LYS A 115 8.69 9.98 5.01
N HIS A 116 7.78 10.69 4.34
CA HIS A 116 6.50 11.07 4.91
C HIS A 116 5.41 10.12 4.42
N THR A 117 4.50 9.78 5.32
CA THR A 117 3.36 8.92 5.07
C THR A 117 2.12 9.58 5.65
N MET A 118 0.99 9.42 4.98
CA MET A 118 -0.33 9.75 5.53
C MET A 118 -1.14 8.47 5.67
N PHE A 119 -1.77 8.26 6.83
CA PHE A 119 -2.79 7.24 7.00
C PHE A 119 -4.16 7.90 6.87
N ILE A 120 -4.97 7.42 5.93
CA ILE A 120 -6.32 7.93 5.70
C ILE A 120 -7.27 7.10 6.55
N SER A 121 -7.72 7.64 7.67
CA SER A 121 -8.59 6.91 8.58
C SER A 121 -10.06 6.97 8.15
N GLY A 122 -10.77 5.85 8.33
CA GLY A 122 -12.23 5.79 8.14
C GLY A 122 -13.05 6.05 9.39
N SER A 123 -12.43 6.03 10.57
CA SER A 123 -13.11 6.27 11.85
C SER A 123 -12.11 6.59 12.97
N PRO A 124 -12.54 7.21 14.08
CA PRO A 124 -11.68 7.41 15.25
C PRO A 124 -11.05 6.11 15.77
N GLU A 125 -11.77 4.99 15.70
CA GLU A 125 -11.31 3.67 16.13
C GLU A 125 -10.20 3.15 15.21
N ALA A 126 -10.34 3.29 13.90
CA ALA A 126 -9.29 2.92 12.95
C ALA A 126 -8.03 3.77 13.11
N SER A 127 -8.20 5.05 13.47
CA SER A 127 -7.07 5.91 13.85
C SER A 127 -6.39 5.40 15.12
N ALA A 128 -7.17 5.04 16.14
CA ALA A 128 -6.64 4.54 17.41
C ALA A 128 -5.91 3.19 17.24
N GLU A 129 -6.43 2.29 16.41
CA GLU A 129 -5.76 1.03 16.06
C GLU A 129 -4.44 1.27 15.35
N PHE A 130 -4.41 2.18 14.37
CA PHE A 130 -3.18 2.56 13.68
C PHE A 130 -2.13 3.16 14.64
N LEU A 131 -2.56 4.12 15.47
CA LEU A 131 -1.68 4.75 16.45
C LEU A 131 -1.19 3.74 17.49
N GLY A 132 -2.08 2.87 17.97
CA GLY A 132 -1.75 1.77 18.87
C GLY A 132 -0.68 0.86 18.28
N ALA A 133 -0.87 0.36 17.06
CA ALA A 133 0.14 -0.45 16.37
C ALA A 133 1.48 0.28 16.14
N ARG A 134 1.46 1.60 15.95
CA ARG A 134 2.67 2.40 15.70
C ARG A 134 3.44 2.74 16.98
N PHE A 135 2.77 2.86 18.12
CA PHE A 135 3.34 3.29 19.39
C PHE A 135 3.34 2.19 20.49
N ALA A 136 2.84 1.00 20.21
CA ALA A 136 2.86 -0.14 21.13
C ALA A 136 4.24 -0.83 21.24
N VAL A 137 5.28 -0.30 20.61
CA VAL A 137 6.66 -0.72 20.86
C VAL A 137 7.20 0.13 22.03
N GLY A 138 7.00 -0.39 23.23
CA GLY A 138 7.74 -0.04 24.44
C GLY A 138 8.55 -1.25 24.90
#